data_AF-A0A377NCZ6-F1
#
_entry.id   AF-A0A377NCZ6-F1
#
_cell.length_a   1.000
_cell.length_b   1.000
_cell.length_c   1.000
_cell.angle_alpha   90.00
_cell.angle_beta   90.00
_cell.angle_gamma   90.00
#
_symmetry.space_group_name_H-M   'P 1'
#
loop_
_entity.id
_entity.type
_entity.pdbx_description
1 polymer ?
#
loop_
_entity_poly.entity_id
_entity_poly.type
_entity_poly.pdbx_seq_one_letter_code
_entity_poly.pdbx_strand_id
1 'polypeptide(L)'
;MQQAKKSQIGGALSFMLGGLIYLLAEKIAALGWRQPAYSYINNYISDLGVAQCGVMPDGRDICSPLYGVMNSGFALEGVLFFIACWLLRPLFSGLSGRLMLLFGLLHGVGGILIALFHSEPSDTVFFGRLGCISSGHFWRLSAGI
;
A
#
# COMPACT_ATOMS: atom_id res chain seq x y z
N MET A 1 18.32 -27.76 -13.54
CA MET A 1 17.40 -26.96 -14.38
C MET A 1 15.93 -27.04 -13.92
N GLN A 2 15.37 -28.21 -13.63
CA GLN A 2 13.96 -28.33 -13.20
C GLN A 2 13.60 -27.55 -11.91
N GLN A 3 14.49 -27.53 -10.90
CA GLN A 3 14.26 -26.79 -9.66
C GLN A 3 14.22 -25.26 -9.87
N ALA A 4 15.07 -24.73 -10.75
CA ALA A 4 15.08 -23.31 -11.10
C ALA A 4 13.78 -22.90 -11.79
N LYS A 5 13.26 -23.76 -12.70
CA LYS A 5 11.98 -23.54 -13.38
C LYS A 5 10.79 -23.54 -12.42
N LYS A 6 10.78 -24.42 -11.42
CA LYS A 6 9.75 -24.44 -10.37
C LYS A 6 9.78 -23.17 -9.51
N SER A 7 10.97 -22.71 -9.10
CA SER A 7 11.12 -21.45 -8.36
C SER A 7 10.61 -20.25 -9.16
N GLN A 8 10.90 -20.21 -10.46
CA GLN A 8 10.46 -19.12 -11.34
C GLN A 8 8.93 -19.08 -11.51
N ILE A 9 8.31 -20.24 -11.71
CA ILE A 9 6.84 -20.34 -11.78
C ILE A 9 6.23 -19.89 -10.45
N GLY A 10 6.79 -20.35 -9.31
CA GLY A 10 6.36 -19.91 -7.99
C GLY A 10 6.44 -18.39 -7.83
N GLY A 11 7.55 -17.77 -8.22
CA GLY A 11 7.72 -16.32 -8.16
C GLY A 11 6.72 -15.56 -9.03
N ALA A 12 6.48 -16.01 -10.27
CA ALA A 12 5.48 -15.41 -11.15
C ALA A 12 4.05 -15.53 -10.60
N LEU A 13 3.72 -16.68 -10.00
CA LEU A 13 2.43 -16.91 -9.36
C LEU A 13 2.27 -16.04 -8.11
N SER A 14 3.29 -15.91 -7.27
CA SER A 14 3.27 -15.02 -6.10
C SER A 14 3.02 -13.58 -6.50
N PHE A 15 3.68 -13.10 -7.57
CA PHE A 15 3.47 -11.75 -8.09
C PHE A 15 2.04 -11.52 -8.59
N MET A 16 1.53 -12.44 -9.43
CA MET A 16 0.15 -12.39 -9.94
C MET A 16 -0.88 -12.42 -8.81
N LEU A 17 -0.68 -13.31 -7.84
CA LEU A 17 -1.58 -13.48 -6.70
C LEU A 17 -1.57 -12.24 -5.79
N GLY A 18 -0.41 -11.62 -5.57
CA GLY A 18 -0.30 -10.37 -4.81
C GLY A 18 -1.13 -9.26 -5.43
N GLY A 19 -0.97 -9.02 -6.73
CA GLY A 19 -1.77 -8.03 -7.46
C GLY A 19 -3.27 -8.35 -7.44
N LEU A 20 -3.65 -9.62 -7.58
CA LEU A 20 -5.05 -10.03 -7.50
C LEU A 20 -5.65 -9.78 -6.10
N ILE A 21 -4.92 -10.11 -5.03
CA ILE A 21 -5.35 -9.86 -3.65
C ILE A 21 -5.57 -8.38 -3.42
N TYR A 22 -4.65 -7.53 -3.88
CA TYR A 22 -4.77 -6.08 -3.79
C TYR A 22 -6.06 -5.57 -4.46
N LEU A 23 -6.30 -5.96 -5.72
CA LEU A 23 -7.50 -5.52 -6.47
C LEU A 23 -8.80 -6.04 -5.84
N LEU A 24 -8.79 -7.25 -5.31
CA LEU A 24 -9.95 -7.81 -4.60
C LEU A 24 -10.19 -7.06 -3.29
N ALA A 25 -9.14 -6.76 -2.52
CA ALA A 25 -9.24 -6.01 -1.28
C ALA A 25 -9.79 -4.60 -1.52
N GLU A 26 -9.30 -3.91 -2.55
CA GLU A 26 -9.79 -2.61 -3.00
C GLU A 26 -11.28 -2.67 -3.35
N LYS A 27 -11.68 -3.62 -4.19
CA LYS A 27 -13.08 -3.77 -4.59
C LYS A 27 -13.98 -4.07 -3.40
N ILE A 28 -13.58 -4.98 -2.51
CA ILE A 28 -14.37 -5.35 -1.33
C ILE A 28 -14.48 -4.16 -0.38
N ALA A 29 -13.38 -3.44 -0.14
CA ALA A 29 -13.38 -2.26 0.71
C ALA A 29 -14.27 -1.15 0.14
N ALA A 30 -14.19 -0.87 -1.17
CA ALA A 30 -15.02 0.10 -1.85
C ALA A 30 -16.52 -0.24 -1.80
N LEU A 31 -16.89 -1.52 -1.94
CA LEU A 31 -18.27 -1.98 -1.77
C LEU A 31 -18.80 -1.84 -0.34
N GLY A 32 -17.91 -1.71 0.64
CA GLY A 32 -18.28 -1.43 2.03
C GLY A 32 -18.86 -0.03 2.23
N TRP A 33 -18.58 0.92 1.33
CA TRP A 33 -19.02 2.31 1.45
C TRP A 33 -20.50 2.44 1.13
N ARG A 34 -21.26 3.06 2.05
CA ARG A 34 -22.73 3.17 1.92
C ARG A 34 -23.22 4.60 1.76
N GLN A 35 -22.66 5.56 2.51
CA GLN A 35 -23.11 6.95 2.50
C GLN A 35 -21.91 7.88 2.75
N PRO A 36 -21.36 8.55 1.71
CA PRO A 36 -21.61 8.35 0.29
C PRO A 36 -21.07 7.00 -0.24
N ALA A 37 -21.57 6.55 -1.39
CA ALA A 37 -20.98 5.40 -2.08
C ALA A 37 -19.59 5.75 -2.63
N TYR A 38 -18.67 4.78 -2.63
CA TYR A 38 -17.31 5.03 -3.13
C TYR A 38 -17.31 5.36 -4.63
N SER A 39 -16.70 6.49 -4.99
CA SER A 39 -16.52 6.91 -6.38
C SER A 39 -15.05 6.85 -6.77
N TYR A 40 -14.70 6.00 -7.74
CA TYR A 40 -13.33 5.91 -8.28
C TYR A 40 -12.84 7.19 -8.97
N ILE A 41 -13.72 8.14 -9.26
CA ILE A 41 -13.36 9.42 -9.88
C ILE A 41 -13.00 10.45 -8.82
N ASN A 42 -13.68 10.42 -7.67
CA ASN A 42 -13.59 11.46 -6.64
C ASN A 42 -12.83 11.00 -5.38
N ASN A 43 -12.75 9.69 -5.15
CA ASN A 43 -12.10 9.10 -3.99
C ASN A 43 -10.80 8.41 -4.38
N TYR A 44 -9.83 8.46 -3.47
CA TYR A 44 -8.56 7.79 -3.64
C TYR A 44 -8.60 6.40 -3.01
N ILE A 45 -7.83 5.49 -3.58
CA ILE A 45 -7.69 4.13 -3.05
C ILE A 45 -7.10 4.15 -1.63
N SER A 46 -6.27 5.15 -1.31
CA SER A 46 -5.76 5.39 0.04
C SER A 46 -6.87 5.63 1.07
N ASP A 47 -8.01 6.19 0.66
CA ASP A 47 -9.15 6.44 1.55
C ASP A 47 -9.76 5.13 2.06
N LEU A 48 -9.63 4.05 1.28
CA LEU A 48 -10.11 2.72 1.68
C LEU A 48 -9.35 2.17 2.89
N GLY A 49 -8.11 2.63 3.15
CA GLY A 49 -7.30 2.20 4.29
C GLY A 49 -7.53 3.01 5.58
N VAL A 50 -8.36 4.05 5.54
CA VAL A 50 -8.60 4.96 6.67
C VAL A 50 -9.66 4.39 7.61
N ALA A 51 -9.29 4.17 8.88
CA ALA A 51 -10.18 3.59 9.89
C ALA A 51 -11.25 4.57 10.39
N GLN A 52 -10.96 5.87 10.33
CA GLN A 52 -11.83 6.91 10.84
C GLN A 52 -12.75 7.47 9.77
N CYS A 53 -13.98 7.77 10.17
CA CYS A 53 -14.92 8.47 9.30
C CYS A 53 -14.85 9.97 9.55
N GLY A 54 -14.87 10.77 8.48
CA GLY A 54 -14.89 12.22 8.59
C GLY A 54 -14.57 12.94 7.27
N VAL A 55 -14.78 14.26 7.32
CA VAL A 55 -14.51 15.14 6.19
C VAL A 55 -13.02 15.54 6.20
N MET A 56 -12.33 15.25 5.11
CA MET A 56 -10.94 15.62 4.91
C MET A 56 -10.78 17.13 4.65
N PRO A 57 -9.55 17.69 4.79
CA PRO A 57 -9.29 19.10 4.49
C PRO A 57 -9.63 19.55 3.06
N ASP A 58 -9.75 18.59 2.13
CA ASP A 58 -10.17 18.79 0.74
C ASP A 58 -11.70 18.71 0.54
N GLY A 59 -12.47 18.55 1.62
CA GLY A 59 -13.93 18.53 1.63
C GLY A 59 -14.58 17.18 1.32
N ARG A 60 -13.80 16.10 1.16
CA ARG A 60 -14.33 14.76 0.87
C ARG A 60 -14.71 14.04 2.16
N ASP A 61 -15.93 13.49 2.20
CA ASP A 61 -16.40 12.67 3.32
C ASP A 61 -15.94 11.22 3.12
N ILE A 62 -15.05 10.76 3.99
CA ILE A 62 -14.43 9.44 3.92
C ILE A 62 -15.00 8.60 5.06
N CYS A 63 -15.45 7.39 4.76
CA CYS A 63 -15.80 6.40 5.78
C CYS A 63 -15.61 5.00 5.21
N SER A 64 -14.49 4.35 5.56
CA SER A 64 -14.16 3.01 5.08
C SER A 64 -14.40 1.96 6.16
N PRO A 65 -15.60 1.35 6.25
CA PRO A 65 -15.92 0.36 7.28
C PRO A 65 -15.10 -0.92 7.16
N LEU A 66 -14.57 -1.20 5.97
CA LEU A 66 -13.76 -2.39 5.67
C LEU A 66 -12.29 -2.04 5.49
N TYR A 67 -11.80 -0.99 6.17
CA TYR A 67 -10.40 -0.57 6.10
C TYR A 67 -9.40 -1.70 6.40
N GLY A 68 -9.74 -2.60 7.34
CA GLY A 68 -8.94 -3.77 7.67
C GLY A 68 -8.74 -4.72 6.48
N VAL A 69 -9.72 -4.82 5.57
CA VAL A 69 -9.60 -5.64 4.35
C VAL A 69 -8.58 -5.03 3.41
N MET A 70 -8.65 -3.71 3.18
CA MET A 70 -7.69 -3.01 2.33
C MET A 70 -6.28 -3.09 2.89
N ASN A 71 -6.11 -2.84 4.19
CA ASN A 71 -4.82 -2.85 4.87
C ASN A 71 -4.20 -4.25 4.90
N SER A 72 -5.02 -5.30 5.11
CA SER A 72 -4.56 -6.68 4.97
C SER A 72 -4.15 -6.99 3.53
N GLY A 73 -4.85 -6.45 2.54
CA GLY A 73 -4.51 -6.56 1.13
C GLY A 73 -3.13 -5.97 0.82
N PHE A 74 -2.83 -4.76 1.33
CA PHE A 74 -1.50 -4.14 1.21
C PHE A 74 -0.39 -4.97 1.86
N ALA A 75 -0.61 -5.50 3.06
CA ALA A 75 0.38 -6.35 3.73
C ALA A 75 0.65 -7.64 2.95
N LEU A 76 -0.41 -8.33 2.52
CA LEU A 76 -0.30 -9.59 1.80
C LEU A 76 0.34 -9.41 0.41
N GLU A 77 -0.04 -8.36 -0.31
CA GLU A 77 0.59 -8.00 -1.59
C GLU A 77 2.08 -7.72 -1.41
N GLY A 78 2.46 -6.92 -0.41
CA GLY A 78 3.86 -6.60 -0.15
C GLY A 78 4.71 -7.83 0.21
N VAL A 79 4.17 -8.74 1.03
CA VAL A 79 4.84 -10.01 1.38
C VAL A 79 5.00 -10.90 0.15
N LEU A 80 3.94 -11.05 -0.65
CA LEU A 80 3.97 -11.87 -1.87
C LEU A 80 4.92 -11.29 -2.92
N PHE A 81 5.00 -9.97 -3.04
CA PHE A 81 5.94 -9.29 -3.91
C PHE A 81 7.38 -9.57 -3.50
N PHE A 82 7.70 -9.48 -2.20
CA PHE A 82 9.04 -9.82 -1.71
C PHE A 82 9.38 -11.29 -1.97
N ILE A 83 8.43 -12.21 -1.74
CA ILE A 83 8.59 -13.64 -2.05
C ILE A 83 8.83 -13.84 -3.55
N ALA A 84 8.11 -13.11 -4.41
CA ALA A 84 8.31 -13.16 -5.86
C ALA A 84 9.74 -12.72 -6.23
N CYS A 85 10.22 -11.57 -5.74
CA CYS A 85 11.59 -11.12 -5.96
C CYS A 85 12.62 -12.14 -5.45
N TRP A 86 12.38 -12.74 -4.28
CA TRP A 86 13.25 -13.77 -3.71
C TRP A 86 13.33 -15.03 -4.58
N LEU A 87 12.20 -15.51 -5.10
CA LEU A 87 12.12 -16.70 -5.94
C LEU A 87 12.64 -16.47 -7.37
N LEU A 88 12.50 -15.24 -7.87
CA LEU A 88 13.00 -14.80 -9.18
C LEU A 88 14.48 -14.39 -9.16
N ARG A 89 15.10 -14.27 -7.97
CA ARG A 89 16.51 -13.87 -7.83
C ARG A 89 17.52 -14.61 -8.73
N PRO A 90 17.38 -15.92 -9.07
CA PRO A 90 18.37 -16.60 -9.90
C PRO A 90 18.38 -16.12 -11.36
N LEU A 91 17.36 -15.38 -11.79
CA LEU A 91 17.28 -14.78 -13.13
C LEU A 91 18.14 -13.52 -13.26
N PHE A 92 18.53 -12.91 -12.14
CA PHE A 92 19.22 -11.63 -12.13
C PHE A 92 20.58 -11.79 -11.45
N SER A 93 21.66 -11.36 -12.11
CA SER A 93 23.02 -11.44 -11.60
C SER A 93 23.62 -10.07 -11.32
N GLY A 94 24.52 -9.98 -10.32
CA GLY A 94 25.27 -8.76 -10.05
C GLY A 94 24.47 -7.68 -9.31
N LEU A 95 24.57 -6.43 -9.76
CA LEU A 95 23.92 -5.29 -9.11
C LEU A 95 22.39 -5.33 -9.28
N SER A 96 21.87 -5.73 -10.43
CA SER A 96 20.43 -5.78 -10.71
C SER A 96 19.69 -6.72 -9.76
N GLY A 97 20.24 -7.90 -9.48
CA GLY A 97 19.66 -8.83 -8.51
C GLY A 97 19.63 -8.28 -7.09
N ARG A 98 20.67 -7.55 -6.67
CA ARG A 98 20.72 -6.89 -5.35
C ARG A 98 19.72 -5.77 -5.24
N LEU A 99 19.62 -4.93 -6.28
CA LEU A 99 18.64 -3.86 -6.34
C LEU A 99 17.22 -4.42 -6.34
N MET A 100 16.93 -5.47 -7.10
CA MET A 100 15.62 -6.10 -7.11
C MET A 100 15.21 -6.60 -5.72
N LEU A 101 16.13 -7.25 -4.98
CA LEU A 101 15.86 -7.70 -3.61
C LEU A 101 15.69 -6.54 -2.64
N LEU A 102 16.50 -5.48 -2.78
CA LEU A 102 16.37 -4.27 -1.97
C LEU A 102 15.02 -3.59 -2.19
N PHE A 103 14.65 -3.34 -3.45
CA PHE A 103 13.35 -2.73 -3.79
C PHE A 103 12.18 -3.63 -3.39
N GLY A 104 12.29 -4.95 -3.58
CA GLY A 104 11.28 -5.89 -3.11
C GLY A 104 11.13 -5.90 -1.58
N LEU A 105 12.23 -5.79 -0.85
CA LEU A 105 12.20 -5.68 0.61
C LEU A 105 11.57 -4.35 1.05
N LEU A 106 11.98 -3.23 0.44
CA LEU A 106 11.41 -1.92 0.73
C LEU A 106 9.92 -1.86 0.43
N HIS A 107 9.47 -2.46 -0.69
CA HIS A 107 8.07 -2.58 -1.05
C HIS A 107 7.29 -3.41 -0.01
N GLY A 108 7.80 -4.59 0.35
CA GLY A 108 7.16 -5.45 1.34
C GLY A 108 7.08 -4.82 2.72
N VAL A 109 8.15 -4.16 3.17
CA VAL A 109 8.17 -3.41 4.43
C VAL A 109 7.17 -2.25 4.35
N GLY A 110 7.12 -1.52 3.23
CA GLY A 110 6.15 -0.45 3.01
C GLY A 110 4.70 -0.93 3.14
N GLY A 111 4.35 -2.05 2.50
CA GLY A 111 3.00 -2.64 2.60
C GLY A 111 2.62 -3.04 4.02
N ILE A 112 3.55 -3.63 4.78
CA ILE A 112 3.34 -3.96 6.19
C ILE A 112 3.19 -2.69 7.04
N LEU A 113 4.01 -1.66 6.79
CA LEU A 113 3.92 -0.39 7.53
C LEU A 113 2.59 0.30 7.28
N ILE A 114 2.08 0.31 6.04
CA ILE A 114 0.74 0.82 5.71
C ILE A 114 -0.33 0.04 6.51
N ALA A 115 -0.17 -1.27 6.63
CA ALA A 115 -1.10 -2.12 7.35
C ALA A 115 -1.03 -2.04 8.87
N LEU A 116 0.08 -1.56 9.44
CA LEU A 116 0.25 -1.41 10.90
C LEU A 116 0.01 0.02 11.37
N PHE A 117 0.38 1.01 10.56
CA PHE A 117 0.30 2.44 10.87
C PHE A 117 -0.78 3.13 10.02
N HIS A 118 -1.90 2.46 9.79
CA HIS A 118 -3.07 3.07 9.20
C HIS A 118 -3.69 4.08 10.18
N SER A 119 -4.13 5.23 9.66
CA SER A 119 -4.47 6.43 10.45
C SER A 119 -5.48 6.18 11.59
N GLU A 120 -4.98 6.04 12.82
CA GLU A 120 -5.74 6.15 14.08
C GLU A 120 -5.52 7.56 14.72
N PRO A 121 -6.53 8.18 15.36
CA PRO A 121 -6.47 9.59 15.76
C PRO A 121 -5.51 9.86 16.93
N SER A 122 -5.12 8.82 17.67
CA SER A 122 -4.14 8.92 18.77
C SER A 122 -2.69 9.03 18.28
N ASP A 123 -2.39 8.64 17.05
CA ASP A 123 -1.02 8.58 16.49
C ASP A 123 -0.68 9.76 15.58
N THR A 124 -1.58 10.74 15.49
CA THR A 124 -1.36 12.01 14.78
C THR A 124 -0.12 12.77 15.31
N VAL A 125 0.37 12.45 16.52
CA VAL A 125 1.57 13.06 17.12
C VAL A 125 2.86 12.42 16.60
N PHE A 126 2.87 11.15 16.18
CA PHE A 126 4.09 10.48 15.70
C PHE A 126 4.34 10.73 14.21
N PHE A 127 3.29 10.65 13.38
CA PHE A 127 3.42 10.89 11.93
C PHE A 127 3.52 12.39 11.57
N GLY A 128 2.96 13.28 12.40
CA GLY A 128 3.16 14.73 12.27
C GLY A 128 4.62 15.17 12.42
N ARG A 129 5.49 14.34 13.02
CA ARG A 129 6.89 14.68 13.29
C ARG A 129 7.89 14.09 12.28
N LEU A 130 7.48 13.12 11.46
CA LEU A 130 8.32 12.52 10.41
C LEU A 130 7.74 12.68 8.99
N GLY A 131 6.45 12.96 8.84
CA GLY A 131 5.78 13.16 7.54
C GLY A 131 6.03 14.51 6.87
N CYS A 132 6.60 15.50 7.56
CA CYS A 132 6.89 16.82 7.01
C CYS A 132 8.03 16.87 5.97
N ILE A 133 8.68 15.74 5.63
CA ILE A 133 9.85 15.75 4.74
C ILE A 133 9.55 15.31 3.30
N SER A 134 8.40 14.71 2.98
CA SER A 134 8.16 14.21 1.61
C SER A 134 6.85 14.59 0.93
N SER A 135 5.91 15.26 1.61
CA SER A 135 4.65 15.68 1.00
C SER A 135 4.60 17.20 0.80
N GLY A 136 5.34 17.69 -0.20
CA GLY A 136 4.90 18.75 -1.12
C GLY A 136 4.37 20.11 -0.62
N HIS A 137 4.38 20.43 0.68
CA HIS A 137 3.87 21.70 1.21
C HIS A 137 4.95 22.80 1.32
N PHE A 138 5.80 22.95 0.29
CA PHE A 138 6.72 24.09 0.19
C PHE A 138 5.97 25.43 -0.05
N TRP A 139 4.70 25.37 -0.50
CA TRP A 139 3.95 26.56 -0.91
C TRP A 139 3.24 27.34 0.20
N ARG A 140 3.36 26.94 1.46
CA ARG A 140 2.62 27.60 2.56
C ARG A 140 3.49 28.25 3.64
N LEU A 141 4.68 28.70 3.27
CA LEU A 141 5.51 29.58 4.09
C LEU A 141 5.72 31.00 3.49
N SER A 142 5.03 31.35 2.40
CA SER A 142 5.13 32.68 1.75
C SER A 142 3.86 33.53 1.76
N ALA A 143 2.82 33.14 2.50
CA ALA A 143 1.61 33.95 2.64
C ALA A 143 1.17 34.05 4.10
N GLY A 144 2.02 34.68 4.93
CA GLY A 144 1.61 35.29 6.19
C GLY A 144 1.35 36.77 5.94
N ILE A 145 0.07 37.11 5.80
CA ILE A 145 -0.50 38.38 6.27
C ILE A 145 -1.16 38.05 7.60
#